data_AF-A0A966F926-F1
#
_entry.id   AF-A0A966F926-F1
#
_cell.length_a   1.000
_cell.length_b   1.000
_cell.length_c   1.000
_cell.angle_alpha   90.00
_cell.angle_beta   90.00
_cell.angle_gamma   90.00
#
_symmetry.space_group_name_H-M   'P 1'
#
loop_
_entity.id
_entity.type
_entity.pdbx_description
1 polymer ?
#
loop_
_entity_poly.entity_id
_entity_poly.type
_entity_poly.pdbx_seq_one_letter_code
_entity_poly.pdbx_strand_id
1 'polypeptide(L)'
;MKPFTASRITYYVSRFTFYVFLLLLIFAAAKTALAQQPTPSDDDVNAIARQLYCPVCENTPLDVCPTQACAQWRDLIRQMLAEGKSADEIEQYFVENYGARVLSEPPRTGLNWLVYILPPVAFLAGAYILYRAFRSWRALDK
;
A
#
# COMPACT_ATOMS: atom_id res chain seq x y z
N MET A 1 -24.16 24.00 -66.46
CA MET A 1 -23.01 23.65 -65.61
C MET A 1 -23.35 24.05 -64.17
N LYS A 2 -23.33 23.13 -63.20
CA LYS A 2 -23.79 23.35 -61.80
C LYS A 2 -22.59 23.45 -60.85
N PRO A 3 -22.52 24.47 -59.96
CA PRO A 3 -21.69 24.41 -58.76
C PRO A 3 -22.59 24.42 -57.52
N PHE A 4 -22.89 23.26 -56.92
CA PHE A 4 -23.80 23.18 -55.76
C PHE A 4 -23.31 22.30 -54.60
N THR A 5 -22.03 21.96 -54.52
CA THR A 5 -21.53 20.92 -53.59
C THR A 5 -20.56 21.40 -52.51
N ALA A 6 -20.11 22.67 -52.51
CA ALA A 6 -19.04 23.11 -51.60
C ALA A 6 -19.50 23.58 -50.19
N SER A 7 -20.75 24.02 -50.00
CA SER A 7 -21.17 24.69 -48.75
C SER A 7 -21.63 23.73 -47.64
N ARG A 8 -22.24 22.58 -47.97
CA ARG A 8 -22.80 21.64 -46.98
C ARG A 8 -21.75 20.78 -46.27
N ILE A 9 -20.63 20.48 -46.94
CA ILE A 9 -19.56 19.62 -46.41
C ILE A 9 -18.76 20.36 -45.34
N THR A 10 -18.42 21.63 -45.58
CA THR A 10 -17.71 22.50 -44.62
C THR A 10 -18.53 22.71 -43.35
N TYR A 11 -19.86 22.84 -43.46
CA TYR A 11 -20.77 22.98 -42.32
C TYR A 11 -20.86 21.69 -41.48
N TYR A 12 -20.82 20.52 -42.12
CA TYR A 12 -20.81 19.22 -41.45
C TYR A 12 -19.48 18.94 -40.74
N VAL A 13 -18.35 19.25 -41.37
CA VAL A 13 -17.01 19.10 -40.79
C VAL A 13 -16.81 20.06 -39.62
N SER A 14 -17.31 21.31 -39.73
CA SER A 14 -17.27 22.31 -38.65
C SER A 14 -18.18 21.95 -37.47
N ARG A 15 -19.39 21.44 -37.70
CA ARG A 15 -20.25 20.90 -36.62
C ARG A 15 -19.63 19.67 -35.96
N PHE A 16 -19.06 18.76 -36.74
CA PHE A 16 -18.40 17.55 -36.21
C PHE A 16 -17.19 17.90 -35.35
N THR A 17 -16.31 18.80 -35.82
CA THR A 17 -15.18 19.29 -35.01
C THR A 17 -15.64 20.02 -33.76
N PHE A 18 -16.72 20.81 -33.82
CA PHE A 18 -17.30 21.45 -32.65
C PHE A 18 -17.82 20.42 -31.64
N TYR A 19 -18.53 19.38 -32.07
CA TYR A 19 -19.02 18.32 -31.18
C TYR A 19 -17.88 17.48 -30.58
N VAL A 20 -16.83 17.17 -31.35
CA VAL A 20 -15.64 16.47 -30.85
C VAL A 20 -14.90 17.33 -29.82
N PHE A 21 -14.76 18.64 -30.06
CA PHE A 21 -14.17 19.58 -29.12
C PHE A 21 -15.01 19.74 -27.85
N LEU A 22 -16.34 19.79 -27.99
CA LEU A 22 -17.27 19.83 -26.86
C LEU A 22 -17.20 18.53 -26.03
N LEU A 23 -17.12 17.37 -26.68
CA LEU A 23 -16.93 16.07 -26.03
C LEU A 23 -15.59 16.00 -25.30
N LEU A 24 -14.51 16.50 -25.90
CA LEU A 24 -13.18 16.58 -25.29
C LEU A 24 -13.18 17.48 -24.05
N LEU A 25 -13.87 18.63 -24.11
CA LEU A 25 -14.03 19.53 -22.96
C LEU A 25 -14.84 18.89 -21.83
N ILE A 26 -15.90 18.14 -22.15
CA ILE A 26 -16.69 17.40 -21.15
C ILE A 26 -15.84 16.29 -20.51
N PHE A 27 -15.04 15.57 -21.30
CA PHE A 27 -14.15 14.52 -20.79
C PHE A 27 -13.02 15.08 -19.90
N ALA A 28 -12.51 16.27 -20.25
CA ALA A 28 -11.53 16.99 -19.42
C ALA A 28 -12.17 17.51 -18.12
N ALA A 29 -13.40 18.01 -18.17
CA ALA A 29 -14.15 18.45 -16.99
C ALA A 29 -14.57 17.28 -16.08
N ALA A 30 -14.80 16.09 -16.62
CA ALA A 30 -15.13 14.91 -15.83
C ALA A 30 -13.99 14.46 -14.90
N LYS A 31 -12.74 14.85 -15.20
CA LYS A 31 -11.56 14.49 -14.37
C LYS A 31 -11.50 15.26 -13.05
N THR A 32 -12.11 16.44 -12.94
CA THR A 32 -11.98 17.30 -11.75
C THR A 32 -13.02 17.01 -10.65
N ALA A 33 -14.01 16.14 -10.91
CA ALA A 33 -15.11 15.89 -9.98
C ALA A 33 -14.86 14.77 -8.94
N LEU A 34 -13.72 14.07 -8.99
CA LEU A 34 -13.37 12.96 -8.07
C LEU A 34 -12.21 13.30 -7.12
N ALA A 35 -12.03 14.58 -6.76
CA ALA A 35 -10.94 15.02 -5.88
C ALA A 35 -11.32 15.08 -4.39
N GLN A 36 -12.42 14.46 -3.97
CA GLN A 36 -12.63 14.19 -2.54
C GLN A 36 -11.85 12.92 -2.20
N GLN A 37 -10.56 13.06 -1.86
CA GLN A 37 -9.86 11.99 -1.16
C GLN A 37 -10.70 11.67 0.09
N PRO A 38 -11.12 10.42 0.28
CA PRO A 38 -11.86 10.06 1.48
C PRO A 38 -11.01 10.47 2.68
N THR A 39 -11.57 11.31 3.56
CA THR A 39 -10.92 11.64 4.82
C THR A 39 -10.65 10.32 5.54
N PRO A 40 -9.39 10.03 5.91
CA PRO A 40 -9.05 8.76 6.54
C PRO A 40 -9.87 8.59 7.81
N SER A 41 -10.51 7.44 7.97
CA SER A 41 -11.24 7.12 9.19
C SER A 41 -10.27 6.87 10.34
N ASP A 42 -10.76 6.94 11.57
CA ASP A 42 -9.95 6.56 12.72
C ASP A 42 -9.55 5.08 12.67
N ASP A 43 -10.35 4.22 12.04
CA ASP A 43 -10.02 2.81 11.83
C ASP A 43 -8.83 2.65 10.86
N ASP A 44 -8.77 3.45 9.80
CA ASP A 44 -7.64 3.44 8.85
C ASP A 44 -6.34 3.87 9.54
N VAL A 45 -6.40 4.92 10.36
CA VAL A 45 -5.27 5.40 11.15
C VAL A 45 -4.84 4.35 12.18
N ASN A 46 -5.80 3.73 12.87
CA ASN A 46 -5.52 2.72 13.89
C ASN A 46 -4.95 1.42 13.28
N ALA A 47 -5.33 1.07 12.05
CA ALA A 47 -4.75 -0.07 11.34
C ALA A 47 -3.24 0.06 11.14
N ILE A 48 -2.75 1.28 10.90
CA ILE A 48 -1.31 1.57 10.80
C ILE A 48 -0.70 1.76 12.18
N ALA A 49 -1.38 2.48 13.08
CA ALA A 49 -0.87 2.74 14.42
C ALA A 49 -0.62 1.45 15.22
N ARG A 50 -1.41 0.39 15.00
CA ARG A 50 -1.17 -0.94 15.61
C ARG A 50 0.14 -1.60 15.20
N GLN A 51 0.69 -1.21 14.06
CA GLN A 51 1.97 -1.73 13.57
C GLN A 51 3.16 -0.96 14.17
N LEU A 52 2.90 0.12 14.90
CA LEU A 52 3.91 0.98 15.50
C LEU A 52 3.84 0.96 17.04
N TYR A 53 5.00 1.02 17.68
CA TYR A 53 5.15 1.18 19.12
C TYR A 53 5.44 2.63 19.49
N CYS A 54 4.99 3.04 20.68
CA CYS A 54 5.34 4.33 21.25
C CYS A 54 6.86 4.42 21.49
N PRO A 55 7.55 5.50 21.06
CA PRO A 55 8.99 5.66 21.31
C PRO A 55 9.32 5.97 22.77
N VAL A 56 8.34 6.40 23.56
CA VAL A 56 8.51 6.84 24.96
C VAL A 56 8.00 5.80 25.96
N CYS A 57 6.96 5.05 25.60
CA CYS A 57 6.37 4.05 26.49
C CYS A 57 6.94 2.67 26.18
N GLU A 58 7.25 1.87 27.20
CA GLU A 58 7.68 0.49 26.99
C GLU A 58 6.53 -0.37 26.44
N ASN A 59 6.79 -1.04 25.31
CA ASN A 59 5.95 -2.09 24.72
C ASN A 59 4.46 -1.74 24.58
N THR A 60 4.13 -0.46 24.36
CA THR A 60 2.74 0.00 24.22
C THR A 60 2.46 0.38 22.77
N PRO A 61 1.49 -0.27 22.10
CA PRO A 61 1.17 0.05 20.71
C PRO A 61 0.57 1.45 20.60
N LEU A 62 0.79 2.08 19.44
CA LEU A 62 0.49 3.49 19.22
C LEU A 62 -1.02 3.79 19.25
N ASP A 63 -1.86 2.81 18.87
CA ASP A 63 -3.31 2.95 18.82
C ASP A 63 -3.94 3.13 20.20
N VAL A 64 -3.46 2.40 21.21
CA VAL A 64 -4.00 2.45 22.59
C VAL A 64 -3.29 3.44 23.50
N CYS A 65 -2.12 3.95 23.08
CA CYS A 65 -1.33 4.86 23.88
C CYS A 65 -2.06 6.20 24.12
N PRO A 66 -2.26 6.62 25.39
CA PRO A 66 -2.99 7.84 25.73
C PRO A 66 -2.11 9.10 25.79
N THR A 67 -0.81 8.98 25.52
CA THR A 67 0.11 10.13 25.63
C THR A 67 -0.09 11.14 24.49
N GLN A 68 0.27 12.40 24.76
CA GLN A 68 0.21 13.46 23.74
C GLN A 68 1.11 13.15 22.53
N ALA A 69 2.27 12.53 22.74
CA ALA A 69 3.16 12.11 21.66
C ALA A 69 2.49 11.08 20.73
N CYS A 70 1.79 10.10 21.29
CA CYS A 70 1.05 9.11 20.51
C CYS A 70 -0.10 9.73 19.73
N ALA A 71 -0.81 10.70 20.31
CA ALA A 71 -1.84 11.46 19.60
C ALA A 71 -1.26 12.21 18.39
N GLN A 72 -0.12 12.90 18.56
CA GLN A 72 0.56 13.60 17.47
C GLN A 72 0.98 12.67 16.34
N TRP A 73 1.46 11.47 16.65
CA TRP A 73 1.81 10.48 15.64
C TRP A 73 0.59 9.94 14.89
N ARG A 74 -0.53 9.69 15.58
CA ARG A 74 -1.80 9.32 14.92
C ARG A 74 -2.31 10.43 14.00
N ASP A 75 -2.16 11.69 14.40
CA ASP A 75 -2.51 12.83 13.56
C ASP A 75 -1.60 12.94 12.34
N LEU A 76 -0.31 12.64 12.48
CA LEU A 76 0.63 12.57 11.36
C LEU A 76 0.28 11.44 10.39
N ILE A 77 -0.02 10.24 10.90
CA ILE A 77 -0.50 9.11 10.08
C ILE A 77 -1.77 9.52 9.31
N ARG A 78 -2.71 10.21 9.97
CA ARG A 78 -3.92 10.72 9.32
C ARG A 78 -3.61 11.70 8.19
N GLN A 79 -2.63 12.59 8.38
CA GLN A 79 -2.19 13.52 7.33
C GLN A 79 -1.58 12.76 6.14
N MET A 80 -0.68 11.82 6.39
CA MET A 80 -0.04 11.03 5.33
C MET A 80 -1.05 10.17 4.55
N LEU A 81 -2.04 9.59 5.24
CA LEU A 81 -3.14 8.88 4.60
C LEU A 81 -4.01 9.82 3.74
N ALA A 82 -4.29 11.03 4.22
CA ALA A 82 -5.01 12.04 3.46
C ALA A 82 -4.22 12.50 2.22
N GLU A 83 -2.88 12.50 2.29
CA GLU A 83 -1.99 12.74 1.14
C GLU A 83 -1.94 11.57 0.15
N GLY A 84 -2.58 10.43 0.46
CA GLY A 84 -2.62 9.25 -0.39
C GLY A 84 -1.40 8.32 -0.24
N LYS A 85 -0.66 8.43 0.86
CA LYS A 85 0.44 7.50 1.18
C LYS A 85 -0.08 6.12 1.55
N SER A 86 0.65 5.10 1.13
CA SER A 86 0.41 3.70 1.52
C SER A 86 0.92 3.42 2.94
N ALA A 87 0.43 2.33 3.55
CA ALA A 87 0.88 1.90 4.88
C ALA A 87 2.40 1.65 4.92
N ASP A 88 2.95 0.99 3.89
CA ASP A 88 4.38 0.71 3.77
C ASP A 88 5.22 2.01 3.73
N GLU A 89 4.76 3.03 3.00
CA GLU A 89 5.44 4.34 2.95
C GLU A 89 5.38 5.06 4.30
N ILE A 90 4.25 4.97 5.01
CA ILE A 90 4.09 5.57 6.34
C ILE A 90 5.02 4.87 7.34
N GLU A 91 5.05 3.54 7.34
CA GLU A 91 5.97 2.76 8.18
C GLU A 91 7.43 3.09 7.89
N GLN A 92 7.82 3.14 6.60
CA GLN A 92 9.17 3.54 6.21
C GLN A 92 9.53 4.93 6.70
N TYR A 93 8.61 5.90 6.60
CA TYR A 93 8.82 7.22 7.16
C TYR A 93 9.14 7.16 8.66
N PHE A 94 8.39 6.38 9.44
CA PHE A 94 8.68 6.24 10.87
C PHE A 94 10.01 5.52 11.14
N VAL A 95 10.37 4.51 10.34
CA VAL A 95 11.67 3.83 10.46
C VAL A 95 12.84 4.76 10.15
N GLU A 96 12.73 5.57 9.10
CA GLU A 96 13.79 6.49 8.68
C GLU A 96 14.02 7.59 9.73
N ASN A 97 12.95 8.08 10.35
CA ASN A 97 13.02 9.19 11.31
C ASN A 97 13.25 8.75 12.76
N TYR A 98 12.77 7.56 13.16
CA TYR A 98 12.79 7.09 14.55
C TYR A 98 13.48 5.73 14.74
N GLY A 99 13.89 5.08 13.66
CA GLY A 99 14.62 3.81 13.66
C GLY A 99 13.72 2.57 13.63
N ALA A 100 14.29 1.40 13.32
CA ALA A 100 13.55 0.16 13.14
C ALA A 100 12.85 -0.39 14.41
N ARG A 101 13.14 0.15 15.60
CA ARG A 101 12.52 -0.28 16.86
C ARG A 101 11.08 0.20 17.04
N VAL A 102 10.64 1.16 16.21
CA VAL A 102 9.26 1.66 16.25
C VAL A 102 8.28 0.71 15.58
N LEU A 103 8.77 -0.14 14.66
CA LEU A 103 7.95 -1.17 14.04
C LEU A 103 7.70 -2.32 15.02
N SER A 104 6.50 -2.88 14.93
CA SER A 104 6.14 -4.09 15.69
C SER A 104 6.82 -5.34 15.16
N GLU A 105 7.15 -5.36 13.88
CA GLU A 105 7.86 -6.45 13.22
C GLU A 105 9.17 -5.94 12.59
N PRO A 106 10.26 -6.74 12.61
CA PRO A 106 11.49 -6.33 11.99
C PRO A 106 11.28 -6.12 10.47
N PRO A 107 11.70 -4.97 9.91
CA PRO A 107 11.45 -4.63 8.51
C PRO A 107 12.09 -5.69 7.61
N ARG A 108 11.39 -6.11 6.55
CA ARG A 108 11.80 -7.21 5.65
C ARG A 108 12.92 -6.82 4.69
N THR A 109 13.93 -6.10 5.16
CA THR A 109 15.06 -5.59 4.38
C THR A 109 16.39 -6.11 4.95
N GLY A 110 17.43 -6.17 4.11
CA GLY A 110 18.80 -6.47 4.55
C GLY A 110 19.00 -7.91 5.03
N LEU A 111 19.30 -8.11 6.31
CA LEU A 111 19.45 -9.45 6.92
C LEU A 111 18.18 -9.94 7.62
N ASN A 112 17.20 -9.05 7.85
CA ASN A 112 15.97 -9.40 8.58
C ASN A 112 15.11 -10.43 7.83
N TRP A 113 15.22 -10.54 6.50
CA TRP A 113 14.52 -11.58 5.74
C TRP A 113 14.90 -13.00 6.18
N LEU A 114 16.12 -13.21 6.71
CA LEU A 114 16.56 -14.52 7.21
C LEU A 114 15.68 -15.01 8.36
N VAL A 115 15.18 -14.11 9.20
CA VAL A 115 14.28 -14.47 10.31
C VAL A 115 13.01 -15.13 9.80
N TYR A 116 12.56 -14.75 8.60
CA TYR A 116 11.35 -15.29 7.98
C TYR A 116 11.61 -16.57 7.18
N ILE A 117 12.80 -16.75 6.58
CA ILE A 117 13.13 -17.91 5.73
C ILE A 117 13.79 -19.06 6.51
N LEU A 118 14.56 -18.75 7.55
CA LEU A 118 15.30 -19.76 8.30
C LEU A 118 14.38 -20.80 8.98
N PRO A 119 13.26 -20.43 9.66
CA PRO A 119 12.39 -21.42 10.30
C PRO A 119 11.77 -22.45 9.32
N PRO A 120 11.14 -22.06 8.19
CA PRO A 120 10.58 -23.04 7.26
C PRO A 120 11.66 -23.89 6.60
N VAL A 121 12.83 -23.33 6.27
CA VAL A 121 13.94 -24.11 5.68
C VAL A 121 14.46 -25.14 6.68
N ALA A 122 14.68 -24.76 7.95
CA ALA A 122 15.12 -25.67 8.99
C ALA A 122 14.10 -26.80 9.23
N PHE A 123 12.82 -26.46 9.24
CA PHE A 123 11.74 -27.43 9.39
C PHE A 123 11.71 -28.44 8.23
N LEU A 124 11.79 -27.98 6.98
CA LEU A 124 11.81 -28.84 5.80
C LEU A 124 13.06 -29.73 5.76
N ALA A 125 14.22 -29.18 6.12
CA ALA A 125 15.46 -29.95 6.21
C ALA A 125 15.34 -31.06 7.27
N GLY A 126 14.83 -30.74 8.46
CA GLY A 126 14.58 -31.72 9.52
C GLY A 126 13.60 -32.81 9.09
N ALA A 127 12.48 -32.42 8.49
CA ALA A 127 11.47 -33.36 7.99
C ALA A 127 12.05 -34.29 6.90
N TYR A 128 12.87 -33.77 6.00
CA TYR A 128 13.54 -34.55 4.96
C TYR A 128 14.53 -35.58 5.56
N ILE A 129 15.34 -35.16 6.53
CA ILE A 129 16.29 -36.06 7.22
C ILE A 129 15.52 -37.19 7.92
N LEU A 130 14.46 -36.86 8.66
CA LEU A 130 13.63 -37.85 9.35
C LEU A 130 12.96 -38.80 8.36
N TYR A 131 12.40 -38.29 7.26
CA TYR A 131 11.82 -39.13 6.20
C TYR A 131 12.83 -40.14 5.63
N ARG A 132 14.06 -39.70 5.38
CA ARG A 132 15.15 -40.55 4.88
C ARG A 132 15.54 -41.62 5.91
N ALA A 133 15.64 -41.25 7.19
CA ALA A 133 15.95 -42.17 8.28
C ALA A 133 14.85 -43.23 8.49
N PHE A 134 13.58 -42.82 8.49
CA PHE A 134 12.47 -43.78 8.59
C PHE A 134 12.40 -44.73 7.41
N ARG A 135 12.75 -44.27 6.20
CA ARG A 135 12.79 -45.14 5.01
C ARG A 135 13.93 -46.16 5.10
N SER A 136 15.10 -45.80 5.64
CA SER A 136 16.21 -46.75 5.78
C SER A 136 15.96 -47.79 6.87
N TRP A 137 15.26 -47.43 7.96
CA TRP A 137 14.90 -48.40 9.01
C TRP A 137 13.91 -49.46 8.53
N ARG A 138 12.86 -49.09 7.78
CA ARG A 138 11.93 -50.08 7.21
C ARG A 138 12.55 -51.02 6.18
N ALA A 139 13.72 -50.67 5.63
CA ALA A 139 14.44 -51.50 4.68
C ALA A 139 15.34 -52.54 5.37
N LEU A 140 15.65 -52.37 6.66
CA LEU A 140 16.44 -53.29 7.47
C LEU A 140 15.58 -54.36 8.18
N ASP A 141 14.28 -54.12 8.33
CA ASP A 141 13.31 -55.07 8.93
C ASP A 141 12.72 -56.09 7.93
N LYS A 142 13.22 -56.15 6.68
CA LYS A 142 12.86 -57.18 5.69
C LYS A 142 14.04 -58.11 5.44
#